data_AF-A0A5Q4DF02-F1
#
_entry.id   AF-A0A5Q4DF02-F1
#
_cell.length_a   1.000
_cell.length_b   1.000
_cell.length_c   1.000
_cell.angle_alpha   90.00
_cell.angle_beta   90.00
_cell.angle_gamma   90.00
#
_symmetry.space_group_name_H-M   'P 1'
#
loop_
_entity.id
_entity.type
_entity.pdbx_description
1 polymer ?
#
loop_
_entity_poly.entity_id
_entity_poly.type
_entity_poly.pdbx_seq_one_letter_code
_entity_poly.pdbx_strand_id
1 'polypeptide(L)'
;AWSEVTDALTSALGRPIRYEPASVIGYMRHLSRRKLPRGAIVVQTILHFLLRFGQGATEDSTLERLLGRPGRGIREYIDDHAELLGRGQDPDPRTPGGSTPPDRESGRF
;
A
#
# COMPACT_ATOMS: atom_id res chain seq x y z
N ALA A 1 8.95 9.59 -7.46
CA ALA A 1 8.21 8.53 -8.22
C ALA A 1 7.94 7.32 -7.31
N TRP A 2 7.03 6.39 -7.63
CA TRP A 2 6.75 5.24 -6.71
C TRP A 2 7.95 4.31 -6.49
N SER A 3 8.89 4.24 -7.45
CA SER A 3 10.16 3.53 -7.32
C SER A 3 11.02 4.08 -6.17
N GLU A 4 11.12 5.39 -6.05
CA GLU A 4 11.90 6.08 -5.03
C GLU A 4 11.47 5.71 -3.59
N VAL A 5 10.15 5.61 -3.38
CA VAL A 5 9.58 5.17 -2.09
C VAL A 5 9.92 3.71 -1.83
N THR A 6 9.85 2.88 -2.88
CA THR A 6 10.14 1.45 -2.81
C THR A 6 11.62 1.20 -2.47
N ASP A 7 12.52 1.98 -3.05
CA ASP A 7 13.96 1.92 -2.80
C ASP A 7 14.29 2.39 -1.38
N ALA A 8 13.67 3.49 -0.93
CA ALA A 8 13.83 3.98 0.45
C ALA A 8 13.39 2.93 1.48
N LEU A 9 12.20 2.33 1.30
CA LEU A 9 11.71 1.26 2.16
C LEU A 9 12.60 0.02 2.12
N THR A 10 13.06 -0.39 0.93
CA THR A 10 13.96 -1.54 0.77
C THR A 10 15.27 -1.32 1.54
N SER A 11 15.82 -0.12 1.42
CA SER A 11 17.04 0.29 2.14
C SER A 11 16.84 0.30 3.66
N ALA A 12 15.75 0.91 4.14
CA ALA A 12 15.49 1.07 5.57
C ALA A 12 15.13 -0.25 6.27
N LEU A 13 14.44 -1.15 5.57
CA LEU A 13 13.94 -2.41 6.14
C LEU A 13 14.81 -3.63 5.81
N GLY A 14 15.86 -3.47 4.99
CA GLY A 14 16.81 -4.52 4.64
C GLY A 14 16.21 -5.69 3.84
N ARG A 15 15.07 -5.49 3.16
CA ARG A 15 14.37 -6.53 2.38
C ARG A 15 13.80 -5.98 1.08
N PRO A 16 13.74 -6.78 0.00
CA PRO A 16 13.25 -6.30 -1.28
C PRO A 16 11.74 -6.01 -1.20
N ILE A 17 11.36 -4.75 -1.43
CA ILE A 17 9.96 -4.33 -1.56
C ILE A 17 9.72 -4.02 -3.02
N ARG A 18 8.54 -4.39 -3.53
CA ARG A 18 8.15 -4.11 -4.92
C ARG A 18 6.79 -3.42 -4.92
N TYR A 19 6.69 -2.35 -5.69
CA TYR A 19 5.41 -1.72 -5.94
C TYR A 19 4.61 -2.56 -6.94
N GLU A 20 3.51 -3.12 -6.46
CA GLU A 20 2.49 -3.71 -7.32
C GLU A 20 1.32 -2.72 -7.43
N PRO A 21 1.02 -2.19 -8.63
CA PRO A 21 -0.11 -1.27 -8.80
C PRO A 21 -1.41 -2.02 -8.51
N ALA A 22 -2.07 -1.68 -7.39
CA ALA A 22 -3.37 -2.26 -7.06
C ALA A 22 -4.42 -1.87 -8.13
N SER A 23 -5.06 -2.87 -8.74
CA SER A 23 -6.20 -2.64 -9.63
C SER A 23 -7.39 -2.14 -8.81
N VAL A 24 -7.80 -0.90 -9.07
CA VAL A 24 -8.90 -0.15 -8.42
C VAL A 24 -10.19 -0.98 -8.35
N ILE A 25 -10.41 -1.87 -9.31
CA ILE A 25 -11.60 -2.71 -9.44
C ILE A 25 -11.67 -3.78 -8.32
N GLY A 26 -10.53 -4.34 -7.92
CA GLY A 26 -10.46 -5.33 -6.84
C GLY A 26 -10.79 -4.72 -5.47
N TYR A 27 -10.31 -3.49 -5.23
CA TYR A 27 -10.57 -2.74 -4.00
C TYR A 27 -12.05 -2.39 -3.84
N MET A 28 -12.71 -1.93 -4.92
CA MET A 28 -14.15 -1.65 -4.92
C MET A 28 -14.99 -2.91 -4.65
N ARG A 29 -14.62 -4.05 -5.24
CA ARG A 29 -15.29 -5.35 -5.00
C ARG A 29 -15.04 -5.92 -3.59
N HIS A 30 -13.91 -5.57 -2.97
CA HIS A 30 -13.60 -5.95 -1.59
C HIS A 30 -14.35 -5.08 -0.56
N LEU A 31 -14.46 -3.78 -0.82
CA LEU A 31 -15.22 -2.83 0.01
C LEU A 31 -16.72 -3.12 0.03
N SER A 32 -17.32 -3.52 -1.10
CA SER A 32 -18.76 -3.84 -1.16
C SER A 32 -19.16 -5.08 -0.35
N ARG A 33 -18.18 -5.91 0.05
CA ARG A 33 -18.40 -7.13 0.87
C ARG A 33 -18.25 -6.89 2.37
N ARG A 34 -17.64 -5.78 2.78
CA ARG A 34 -17.55 -5.37 4.18
C ARG A 34 -18.77 -4.50 4.46
N LYS A 35 -19.59 -4.82 5.46
CA LYS A 35 -20.82 -4.09 5.85
C LYS A 35 -20.53 -2.68 6.42
N LEU A 36 -19.70 -1.89 5.74
CA LEU A 36 -19.39 -0.52 6.08
C LEU A 36 -20.55 0.39 5.66
N PRO A 37 -20.76 1.52 6.36
CA PRO A 37 -21.76 2.51 5.97
C PRO A 37 -21.53 2.95 4.53
N ARG A 38 -22.56 2.87 3.67
CA ARG A 38 -22.46 3.10 2.22
C ARG A 38 -21.84 4.47 1.88
N GLY A 39 -22.07 5.48 2.71
CA GLY A 39 -21.47 6.81 2.55
C GLY A 39 -19.94 6.83 2.66
N ALA A 40 -19.35 6.04 3.58
CA ALA A 40 -17.90 5.97 3.75
C ALA A 40 -17.21 5.29 2.55
N ILE A 41 -17.86 4.28 1.96
CA ILE A 41 -17.35 3.60 0.75
C ILE A 41 -17.30 4.59 -0.43
N VAL A 42 -18.34 5.40 -0.59
CA VAL A 42 -18.41 6.42 -1.66
C VAL A 42 -17.33 7.46 -1.47
N VAL A 43 -17.18 8.04 -0.27
CA VAL A 43 -16.12 9.02 0.03
C VAL A 43 -14.74 8.43 -0.22
N GLN A 44 -14.47 7.22 0.27
CA GLN A 44 -13.18 6.55 0.07
C GLN A 44 -12.89 6.27 -1.42
N THR A 45 -13.91 5.90 -2.18
CA THR A 45 -13.80 5.63 -3.62
C THR A 45 -13.51 6.92 -4.39
N ILE A 46 -14.23 8.00 -4.09
CA ILE A 46 -14.01 9.31 -4.70
C ILE A 46 -12.62 9.83 -4.35
N LEU A 47 -12.20 9.78 -3.08
CA LEU A 47 -10.88 10.22 -2.66
C LEU A 47 -9.78 9.41 -3.35
N HIS A 48 -9.93 8.08 -3.42
CA HIS A 48 -8.99 7.23 -4.12
C HIS A 48 -8.91 7.55 -5.62
N PHE A 49 -10.05 7.80 -6.26
CA PHE A 49 -10.11 8.17 -7.67
C PHE A 49 -9.46 9.54 -7.92
N LEU A 50 -9.75 10.54 -7.09
CA LEU A 50 -9.14 11.88 -7.16
C LEU A 50 -7.63 11.84 -6.93
N LEU A 51 -7.14 11.04 -5.99
CA LEU A 51 -5.69 10.87 -5.76
C LEU A 51 -5.00 10.09 -6.89
N ARG A 52 -5.71 9.14 -7.51
CA ARG A 52 -5.15 8.29 -8.57
C ARG A 52 -5.08 8.98 -9.93
N PHE A 53 -6.08 9.80 -10.24
CA PHE A 53 -6.30 10.41 -11.56
C PHE A 53 -6.22 11.94 -11.55
N GLY A 54 -6.45 12.58 -10.41
CA GLY A 54 -6.18 14.00 -10.25
C GLY A 54 -4.67 14.22 -10.19
N GLN A 55 -4.20 15.32 -10.78
CA GLN A 55 -2.86 15.85 -10.63
C GLN A 55 -2.66 16.28 -9.16
N GLY A 56 -2.57 15.31 -8.26
CA GLY A 56 -2.79 15.46 -6.81
C GLY A 56 -1.60 16.00 -6.02
N ALA A 57 -0.64 16.63 -6.69
CA ALA A 57 0.47 17.28 -6.01
C ALA A 57 0.71 18.64 -6.68
N THR A 58 -0.16 19.60 -6.38
CA THR A 58 0.29 20.99 -6.47
C THR A 58 1.24 21.19 -5.31
N GLU A 59 2.54 21.19 -5.61
CA GLU A 59 3.56 21.54 -4.63
C GLU A 59 3.42 23.03 -4.30
N ASP A 60 3.11 23.32 -3.05
CA ASP A 60 2.95 24.68 -2.55
C ASP A 60 4.00 24.96 -1.47
N SER A 61 4.81 26.00 -1.68
CA SER A 61 5.93 26.36 -0.80
C SER A 61 5.51 27.06 0.49
N THR A 62 4.21 27.22 0.77
CA THR A 62 3.70 27.87 1.99
C THR A 62 4.21 27.17 3.24
N LEU A 63 4.26 25.83 3.24
CA LEU A 63 4.75 25.10 4.40
C LEU A 63 6.22 25.45 4.72
N GLU A 64 7.08 25.45 3.70
CA GLU A 64 8.50 25.77 3.86
C GLU A 64 8.71 27.23 4.27
N ARG A 65 7.91 28.14 3.70
CA ARG A 65 7.91 29.56 4.05
C ARG A 65 7.49 29.80 5.51
N LEU A 66 6.48 29.08 5.99
CA LEU A 66 6.01 29.21 7.38
C LEU A 66 6.98 28.59 8.38
N LEU A 67 7.60 27.47 8.02
CA LEU A 67 8.52 26.76 8.91
C LEU A 67 9.95 27.28 8.86
N GLY A 68 10.32 28.03 7.82
CA GLY A 68 11.70 28.51 7.60
C GLY A 68 12.70 27.37 7.30
N ARG A 69 12.21 26.18 7.00
CA ARG A 69 13.00 24.98 6.65
C ARG A 69 12.27 24.18 5.58
N PRO A 70 12.99 23.40 4.76
CA PRO A 70 12.36 22.53 3.76
C PRO A 70 11.42 21.52 4.41
N GLY A 71 10.41 21.10 3.65
CA GLY A 71 9.52 20.01 4.05
C GLY A 71 10.32 18.72 4.28
N ARG A 72 9.85 17.87 5.21
CA ARG A 72 10.47 16.57 5.43
C ARG A 72 10.29 15.68 4.20
N GLY A 73 11.39 15.11 3.73
CA GLY A 73 11.38 14.17 2.61
C GLY A 73 10.82 12.81 3.00
N ILE A 74 10.29 12.08 2.01
CA ILE A 74 9.75 10.73 2.23
C ILE A 74 10.80 9.74 2.76
N ARG A 75 12.06 9.89 2.31
CA ARG A 75 13.17 9.03 2.77
C ARG A 75 13.49 9.24 4.24
N GLU A 76 13.63 10.50 4.67
CA GLU A 76 13.87 10.86 6.08
C GLU A 76 12.72 10.34 6.96
N TYR A 77 11.47 10.49 6.51
CA TYR A 77 10.33 9.95 7.24
C TYR A 77 10.37 8.42 7.40
N ILE A 78 10.74 7.69 6.34
CA ILE A 78 10.85 6.23 6.37
C ILE A 78 11.96 5.80 7.33
N ASP A 79 13.12 6.44 7.27
CA ASP A 79 14.26 6.13 8.13
C ASP A 79 13.91 6.37 9.61
N ASP A 80 13.27 7.51 9.93
CA ASP A 80 12.79 7.85 11.28
C ASP A 80 11.79 6.83 11.87
N HIS A 81 11.05 6.12 11.01
CA HIS A 81 9.94 5.25 11.39
C HIS A 81 10.09 3.78 10.96
N ALA A 82 11.29 3.36 10.58
CA ALA A 82 11.57 2.02 10.04
C ALA A 82 11.05 0.90 10.96
N GLU A 83 11.23 1.03 12.28
CA GLU A 83 10.74 0.04 13.23
C GLU A 83 9.21 -0.12 13.22
N LEU A 84 8.46 0.98 13.11
CA LEU A 84 7.01 0.93 13.08
C LEU A 84 6.50 0.30 11.78
N LEU A 85 7.15 0.63 10.67
CA LEU A 85 6.84 0.09 9.36
C LEU A 85 7.16 -1.41 9.26
N GLY A 86 8.15 -1.90 10.02
CA GLY A 86 8.50 -3.32 10.10
C GLY A 86 7.47 -4.19 10.84
N ARG A 87 6.74 -3.64 11.82
CA ARG A 87 5.82 -4.40 12.70
C ARG A 87 4.51 -4.85 12.05
N GLY A 88 4.08 -4.21 10.96
CA GLY A 88 2.80 -4.50 10.31
C GLY A 88 2.72 -5.82 9.53
N GLN A 89 3.75 -6.67 9.60
CA GLN A 89 3.96 -7.78 8.69
C GLN A 89 4.35 -9.09 9.39
N ASP A 90 4.05 -9.22 10.68
CA ASP A 90 4.02 -10.55 11.29
C ASP A 90 2.92 -11.36 10.60
N PRO A 91 3.26 -12.48 9.94
CA PRO A 91 2.26 -13.35 9.34
C PRO A 91 1.33 -13.84 10.45
N ASP A 92 0.02 -13.60 10.34
CA ASP A 92 -0.96 -14.20 11.25
C ASP A 92 -0.75 -15.72 11.22
N PRO A 93 -0.35 -16.36 12.34
CA PRO A 93 -0.12 -17.81 12.40
C PRO A 93 -1.39 -18.63 12.11
N ARG A 94 -2.56 -17.98 11.96
CA ARG A 94 -3.84 -18.60 11.60
C ARG A 94 -4.16 -18.61 10.09
N THR A 95 -3.23 -18.24 9.22
CA THR A 95 -3.42 -18.34 7.76
C THR A 95 -2.82 -19.66 7.25
N PRO A 96 -3.59 -20.75 7.10
CA PRO A 96 -3.07 -21.97 6.49
C PRO A 96 -2.73 -21.69 5.02
N GLY A 97 -1.46 -21.90 4.67
CA GLY A 97 -0.97 -21.86 3.31
C GLY A 97 -1.82 -22.76 2.41
N GLY A 98 -2.40 -22.17 1.37
CA GLY A 98 -3.09 -22.89 0.31
C GLY A 98 -2.11 -23.84 -0.36
N SER A 99 -2.10 -25.09 0.10
CA SER A 99 -1.41 -26.18 -0.55
C SER A 99 -2.30 -26.66 -1.68
N THR A 100 -1.95 -26.33 -2.91
CA THR A 100 -2.44 -26.98 -4.13
C THR A 100 -2.25 -28.49 -3.99
N PRO A 101 -3.28 -29.34 -4.09
CA PRO A 101 -3.09 -30.78 -4.17
C PRO A 101 -2.48 -31.12 -5.54
N PRO A 102 -1.45 -32.00 -5.64
CA PRO A 102 -0.99 -32.47 -6.94
C PRO A 102 -2.04 -33.36 -7.60
N ASP A 103 -2.18 -33.17 -8.91
CA ASP A 103 -3.03 -33.92 -9.82
C ASP A 103 -2.89 -35.43 -9.60
N ARG A 104 -4.02 -36.12 -9.38
CA ARG A 104 -4.09 -37.58 -9.54
C ARG A 104 -4.52 -37.89 -10.96
N GLU A 105 -3.55 -38.09 -11.84
CA GLU A 105 -3.73 -38.94 -13.02
C GLU A 105 -4.28 -40.30 -12.56
N SER A 106 -5.51 -40.60 -12.98
CA SER A 106 -6.13 -41.90 -12.79
C SER A 106 -6.14 -42.61 -14.14
N GLY A 107 -5.11 -43.42 -14.39
CA GLY A 107 -5.06 -44.38 -15.48
C GLY A 107 -4.74 -45.78 -14.95
N ARG A 108 -5.55 -46.77 -15.35
CA ARG A 108 -5.42 -48.23 -15.14
C ARG A 108 -5.56 -48.68 -13.67
N PHE A 109 -6.33 -49.70 -13.30
CA PHE A 109 -6.84 -50.89 -13.98
C PHE A 109 -8.30 -51.15 -13.62
#